data_AF-F9ZNJ7-F1
#
_entry.id   AF-F9ZNJ7-F1
#
_cell.length_a   1.000
_cell.length_b   1.000
_cell.length_c   1.000
_cell.angle_alpha   90.00
_cell.angle_beta   90.00
_cell.angle_gamma   90.00
#
_symmetry.space_group_name_H-M   'P 1'
#
loop_
_entity.id
_entity.type
_entity.pdbx_description
1 polymer ?
#
loop_
_entity_poly.entity_id
_entity_poly.type
_entity_poly.pdbx_seq_one_letter_code
_entity_poly.pdbx_strand_id
1 'polypeptide(L)'
;MQHIDHARAVERARALNLHSPLDAAFLAIMEQISPVKPLTLDAAVAALDNDQILEYAAFLFQSRTHEDLERPCRSQPPSAESEREWLLTEDQACLARKIAAVASDLDS
;
A
#
# COMPACT_ATOMS: atom_id res chain seq x y z
N MET A 1 2.60 -13.64 0.01
CA MET A 1 1.52 -12.64 0.27
C MET A 1 0.49 -13.02 1.34
N GLN A 2 0.52 -12.31 2.48
CA GLN A 2 -0.54 -12.30 3.49
C GLN A 2 -1.86 -11.72 2.91
N HIS A 3 -3.00 -12.17 3.42
CA HIS A 3 -4.31 -11.72 2.96
C HIS A 3 -4.65 -10.35 3.56
N ILE A 4 -4.32 -9.26 2.84
CA ILE A 4 -4.79 -7.91 3.16
C ILE A 4 -6.23 -7.75 2.65
N ASP A 5 -7.13 -7.44 3.57
CA ASP A 5 -8.54 -7.11 3.34
C ASP A 5 -8.65 -5.63 2.95
N HIS A 6 -8.96 -5.38 1.68
CA HIS A 6 -9.03 -4.05 1.09
C HIS A 6 -10.14 -3.20 1.69
N ALA A 7 -11.36 -3.74 1.78
CA ALA A 7 -12.52 -3.01 2.29
C ALA A 7 -12.29 -2.58 3.75
N ARG A 8 -11.75 -3.49 4.57
CA ARG A 8 -11.38 -3.19 5.95
C ARG A 8 -10.27 -2.14 6.05
N ALA A 9 -9.31 -2.14 5.11
CA ALA A 9 -8.25 -1.13 5.07
C ALA A 9 -8.83 0.26 4.75
N VAL A 10 -9.76 0.35 3.79
CA VAL A 10 -10.45 1.62 3.45
C VAL A 10 -11.24 2.15 4.65
N GLU A 11 -12.06 1.32 5.29
CA GLU A 11 -12.81 1.72 6.49
C GLU A 11 -11.89 2.24 7.60
N ARG A 12 -10.79 1.50 7.84
CA ARG A 12 -9.82 1.89 8.86
C ARG A 12 -9.11 3.19 8.51
N ALA A 13 -8.69 3.36 7.25
CA ALA A 13 -8.03 4.56 6.79
C ALA A 13 -8.92 5.80 6.88
N ARG A 14 -10.23 5.68 6.55
CA ARG A 14 -11.21 6.75 6.75
C ARG A 14 -11.33 7.14 8.24
N ALA A 15 -11.26 6.17 9.15
CA ALA A 15 -11.34 6.43 10.59
C ALA A 15 -10.08 7.10 11.16
N LEU A 16 -8.93 7.03 10.49
CA LEU A 16 -7.68 7.63 10.96
C LEU A 16 -7.63 9.16 10.82
N ASN A 17 -8.49 9.76 9.97
CA ASN A 17 -8.58 11.21 9.75
C ASN A 17 -7.22 11.90 9.50
N LEU A 18 -6.30 11.22 8.79
CA LEU A 18 -5.02 11.82 8.40
C LEU A 18 -5.20 12.75 7.19
N HIS A 19 -4.31 13.74 7.08
CA HIS A 19 -4.33 14.71 5.97
C HIS A 19 -3.90 14.11 4.63
N SER A 20 -3.12 13.03 4.66
CA SER A 20 -2.63 12.32 3.47
C SER A 20 -3.40 11.01 3.30
N PRO A 21 -4.12 10.82 2.17
CA PRO A 21 -4.76 9.55 1.82
C PRO A 21 -3.76 8.39 1.78
N LEU A 22 -2.53 8.65 1.31
CA LEU A 22 -1.44 7.66 1.27
C LEU A 22 -1.00 7.23 2.67
N ASP A 23 -0.85 8.16 3.61
CA ASP A 23 -0.44 7.83 4.98
C ASP A 23 -1.54 7.05 5.71
N ALA A 24 -2.80 7.42 5.49
CA ALA A 24 -3.96 6.70 6.03
C ALA A 24 -4.04 5.27 5.48
N ALA A 25 -3.90 5.11 4.16
CA ALA A 25 -3.89 3.83 3.49
C ALA A 25 -2.73 2.95 3.97
N PHE A 26 -1.53 3.52 4.04
CA PHE A 26 -0.34 2.83 4.51
C PHE A 26 -0.52 2.31 5.94
N LEU A 27 -0.92 3.18 6.87
CA LEU A 27 -1.10 2.78 8.26
C LEU A 27 -2.18 1.70 8.42
N ALA A 28 -3.31 1.85 7.72
CA ALA A 28 -4.40 0.87 7.76
C ALA A 28 -3.99 -0.51 7.24
N ILE A 29 -3.16 -0.57 6.20
CA ILE A 29 -2.62 -1.84 5.69
C ILE A 29 -1.60 -2.42 6.66
N MET A 30 -0.69 -1.60 7.17
CA MET A 30 0.33 -2.05 8.11
C MET A 30 -0.27 -2.59 9.42
N GLU A 31 -1.39 -2.05 9.88
CA GLU A 31 -2.14 -2.61 11.03
C GLU A 31 -2.71 -4.03 10.80
N GLN A 32 -2.86 -4.46 9.54
CA GLN A 32 -3.33 -5.81 9.21
C GLN A 32 -2.19 -6.83 9.17
N ILE A 33 -1.00 -6.41 8.75
CA ILE A 33 0.16 -7.29 8.56
C ILE A 33 1.16 -7.25 9.71
N SER A 34 1.18 -6.15 10.47
CA SER A 34 2.03 -5.99 11.64
C SER A 34 1.37 -6.61 12.89
N PRO A 35 2.12 -7.41 13.67
CA PRO A 35 1.65 -7.90 14.96
C PRO A 35 1.63 -6.80 16.04
N VAL A 36 2.27 -5.65 15.79
CA VAL A 36 2.40 -4.55 16.77
C VAL A 36 1.17 -3.65 16.71
N LYS A 37 0.48 -3.50 17.85
CA LYS A 37 -0.68 -2.60 18.01
C LYS A 37 -0.63 -1.88 19.36
N PRO A 38 -0.94 -0.57 19.43
CA PRO A 38 -1.24 0.34 18.32
C PRO A 38 0.02 0.66 17.49
N LEU A 39 -0.14 0.79 16.17
CA LEU A 39 0.96 1.09 15.25
C LEU A 39 0.97 2.58 14.93
N THR A 40 2.11 3.25 15.10
CA THR A 40 2.32 4.63 14.64
C THR A 40 2.88 4.63 13.21
N LEU A 41 2.81 5.76 12.50
CA LEU A 41 3.42 5.89 11.16
C LEU A 41 4.91 5.56 11.20
N ASP A 42 5.67 6.13 12.15
CA ASP A 42 7.11 5.86 12.27
C ASP A 42 7.41 4.37 12.51
N ALA A 43 6.61 3.70 13.34
CA ALA A 43 6.74 2.27 13.59
C ALA A 43 6.36 1.44 12.35
N ALA A 44 5.37 1.89 11.58
CA ALA A 44 4.96 1.26 10.33
C ALA A 44 6.06 1.39 9.26
N VAL A 45 6.67 2.57 9.11
CA VAL A 45 7.80 2.80 8.20
C VAL A 45 8.99 1.92 8.59
N ALA A 46 9.34 1.89 9.88
CA ALA A 46 10.44 1.06 10.38
C ALA A 46 10.19 -0.45 10.15
N ALA A 47 8.92 -0.88 10.11
CA ALA A 47 8.56 -2.29 9.89
C ALA A 47 8.61 -2.73 8.42
N LEU A 48 8.63 -1.80 7.46
CA LEU A 48 8.72 -2.15 6.03
C LEU A 48 10.11 -2.65 5.61
N ASP A 49 11.16 -2.25 6.35
CA ASP A 49 12.58 -2.55 6.06
C ASP A 49 13.07 -2.13 4.66
N ASN A 50 12.20 -1.48 3.87
CA ASN A 50 12.47 -0.95 2.53
C ASN A 50 11.54 0.25 2.27
N ASP A 51 12.12 1.44 2.20
CA ASP A 51 11.43 2.72 1.97
C ASP A 51 10.89 2.87 0.53
N GLN A 52 11.49 2.16 -0.44
CA GLN A 52 11.06 2.13 -1.84
C GLN A 52 9.60 1.66 -2.01
N ILE A 53 9.05 0.93 -1.04
CA ILE A 53 7.65 0.48 -1.07
C ILE A 53 6.70 1.67 -1.03
N LEU A 54 7.00 2.68 -0.20
CA LEU A 54 6.18 3.88 -0.06
C LEU A 54 6.35 4.80 -1.26
N GLU A 55 7.59 4.97 -1.73
CA GLU A 55 7.87 5.77 -2.92
C GLU A 55 7.17 5.19 -4.15
N TYR A 56 7.22 3.87 -4.33
CA TYR A 56 6.52 3.20 -5.41
C TYR A 56 5.00 3.26 -5.24
N ALA A 57 4.46 3.14 -4.02
CA ALA A 57 3.03 3.33 -3.76
C ALA A 57 2.58 4.75 -4.13
N ALA A 58 3.36 5.77 -3.78
CA ALA A 58 3.09 7.15 -4.14
C ALA A 58 3.14 7.37 -5.65
N PHE A 59 4.15 6.80 -6.34
CA PHE A 59 4.23 6.81 -7.79
C PHE A 59 3.01 6.16 -8.44
N LEU A 60 2.59 4.98 -7.97
CA LEU A 60 1.42 4.28 -8.48
C LEU A 60 0.13 5.08 -8.26
N PHE A 61 -0.05 5.66 -7.09
CA PHE A 61 -1.20 6.51 -6.77
C PHE A 61 -1.31 7.73 -7.70
N GLN A 62 -0.17 8.33 -8.08
CA GLN A 62 -0.16 9.50 -8.96
C GLN A 62 -0.25 9.16 -10.46
N SER A 63 0.20 7.97 -10.86
CA SER A 63 0.41 7.62 -12.27
C SER A 63 -0.59 6.60 -12.83
N ARG A 64 -1.35 5.91 -11.97
CA ARG A 64 -2.25 4.83 -12.38
C ARG A 64 -3.70 5.18 -12.11
N THR A 65 -4.59 4.59 -12.91
CA THR A 65 -6.03 4.66 -12.68
C THR A 65 -6.42 3.74 -11.53
N HIS A 66 -7.54 4.04 -10.86
CA HIS A 66 -8.06 3.17 -9.80
C HIS A 66 -8.28 1.73 -10.29
N GLU A 67 -8.85 1.56 -11.49
CA GLU A 67 -9.08 0.25 -12.12
C GLU A 67 -7.79 -0.56 -12.31
N ASP A 68 -6.66 0.10 -12.55
CA ASP A 68 -5.36 -0.57 -12.66
C ASP A 68 -4.80 -1.01 -11.30
N LEU A 69 -5.15 -0.29 -10.24
CA LEU A 69 -4.67 -0.55 -8.87
C LEU A 69 -5.44 -1.69 -8.19
N GLU A 70 -6.72 -1.87 -8.50
CA GLU A 70 -7.54 -2.98 -7.97
C GLU A 70 -7.19 -4.35 -8.57
N ARG A 71 -6.36 -4.39 -9.62
CA ARG A 71 -6.05 -5.66 -10.31
C ARG A 71 -5.38 -6.66 -9.36
N PRO A 72 -5.79 -7.95 -9.39
CA PRO A 72 -5.26 -8.94 -8.47
C PRO A 72 -3.78 -9.18 -8.74
N CYS A 73 -2.97 -8.92 -7.72
CA CYS A 73 -1.52 -9.06 -7.80
C CYS A 73 -1.03 -10.45 -8.24
N ARG A 74 -1.74 -11.52 -7.90
CA ARG A 74 -1.41 -12.88 -8.34
C ARG A 74 -1.71 -13.15 -9.82
N SER A 75 -2.64 -12.40 -10.41
CA SER A 75 -3.07 -12.59 -11.80
C SER A 75 -2.33 -11.66 -12.76
N GLN A 76 -1.92 -10.50 -12.28
CA GLN A 76 -1.17 -9.48 -13.01
C GLN A 76 -0.15 -8.89 -12.03
N PRO A 77 0.96 -9.60 -11.77
CA PRO A 77 2.03 -9.02 -10.97
C PRO A 77 2.50 -7.73 -11.65
N PRO A 78 3.01 -6.76 -10.89
CA PRO A 78 3.79 -5.68 -11.47
C PRO A 78 4.88 -6.27 -12.38
N SER A 79 5.27 -5.57 -13.46
CA SER A 79 6.18 -6.18 -14.43
C SER A 79 7.58 -6.31 -13.82
N ALA A 80 8.25 -7.44 -14.06
CA ALA A 80 9.60 -7.70 -13.56
C ALA A 80 10.62 -6.62 -13.94
N GLU A 81 10.39 -5.89 -15.03
CA GLU A 81 11.21 -4.74 -15.44
C GLU A 81 10.96 -3.50 -14.57
N SER A 82 9.68 -3.15 -14.32
CA SER A 82 9.36 -2.02 -13.44
C SER A 82 9.80 -2.30 -12.00
N GLU A 83 9.65 -3.53 -11.51
CA GLU A 83 10.02 -3.88 -10.12
C GLU A 83 11.53 -3.82 -9.88
N ARG A 84 12.34 -4.20 -10.88
CA ARG A 84 13.80 -4.12 -10.82
C ARG A 84 14.31 -2.69 -10.73
N GLU A 85 13.63 -1.74 -11.39
CA GLU A 85 14.00 -0.32 -11.32
C GLU A 85 13.81 0.25 -9.91
N TRP A 86 12.84 -0.28 -9.15
CA TRP A 86 12.52 0.16 -7.80
C TRP A 86 13.14 -0.73 -6.71
N LEU A 87 13.95 -1.73 -7.08
CA LEU A 87 14.56 -2.69 -6.15
C LEU A 87 13.55 -3.40 -5.25
N LEU A 88 12.35 -3.66 -5.77
CA LEU A 88 11.27 -4.32 -5.04
C LEU A 88 11.18 -5.81 -5.40
N THR A 89 10.89 -6.63 -4.40
CA THR A 89 10.37 -7.98 -4.64
C THR A 89 8.91 -7.92 -5.10
N GLU A 90 8.40 -8.97 -5.75
CA GLU A 90 7.00 -9.04 -6.16
C GLU A 90 6.02 -8.80 -5.00
N ASP A 91 6.27 -9.40 -3.83
CA ASP A 91 5.44 -9.21 -2.63
C ASP A 91 5.44 -7.74 -2.17
N GLN A 92 6.58 -7.05 -2.26
CA GLN A 92 6.72 -5.63 -1.89
C GLN A 92 6.05 -4.69 -2.90
N ALA A 93 6.21 -4.96 -4.19
CA ALA A 93 5.55 -4.21 -5.25
C ALA A 93 4.02 -4.40 -5.20
N CYS A 94 3.58 -5.59 -4.80
CA CYS A 94 2.17 -5.87 -4.52
C CYS A 94 1.63 -5.16 -3.29
N LEU A 95 2.43 -5.06 -2.22
CA LEU A 95 2.09 -4.26 -1.06
C LEU A 95 1.93 -2.78 -1.44
N ALA A 96 2.87 -2.22 -2.19
CA ALA A 96 2.82 -0.85 -2.70
C ALA A 96 1.55 -0.58 -3.54
N ARG A 97 1.19 -1.50 -4.44
CA ARG A 97 -0.05 -1.38 -5.22
C ARG A 97 -1.29 -1.37 -4.34
N LYS A 98 -1.34 -2.21 -3.30
CA LYS A 98 -2.48 -2.21 -2.36
C LYS A 98 -2.58 -0.91 -1.58
N ILE A 99 -1.45 -0.34 -1.17
CA ILE A 99 -1.41 0.99 -0.53
C ILE A 99 -1.98 2.05 -1.47
N ALA A 100 -1.51 2.07 -2.72
CA ALA A 100 -2.01 3.00 -3.73
C ALA A 100 -3.52 2.81 -4.01
N ALA A 101 -4.00 1.57 -4.09
CA ALA A 101 -5.42 1.28 -4.31
C ALA A 101 -6.30 1.82 -3.18
N VAL A 102 -5.94 1.53 -1.93
CA VAL A 102 -6.68 2.05 -0.75
C VAL A 102 -6.61 3.57 -0.71
N ALA A 103 -5.47 4.18 -1.04
CA ALA A 103 -5.36 5.64 -1.11
C ALA A 103 -6.27 6.24 -2.20
N SER A 104 -6.36 5.59 -3.37
CA SER A 104 -7.26 5.99 -4.48
C SER A 104 -8.73 5.96 -4.07
N ASP A 105 -9.14 5.00 -3.24
CA ASP A 105 -10.50 4.92 -2.70
C ASP A 105 -10.82 6.03 -1.69
N LEU A 106 -9.80 6.58 -1.02
CA LEU A 106 -9.97 7.67 -0.06
C LEU A 106 -10.07 9.03 -0.75
N ASP A 107 -9.47 9.17 -1.92
CA ASP A 107 -9.43 10.40 -2.71
C ASP A 107 -10.60 10.53 -3.71
N SER A 108 -11.40 9.47 -3.87
CA SER A 108 -12.56 9.39 -4.77
C SER A 108 -13.90 9.75 -4.14
#